data_AF-A0A0C9MUB5-F1
#
_entry.id   AF-A0A0C9MUB5-F1
#
_cell.length_a   1.000
_cell.length_b   1.000
_cell.length_c   1.000
_cell.angle_alpha   90.00
_cell.angle_beta   90.00
_cell.angle_gamma   90.00
#
_symmetry.space_group_name_H-M   'P 1'
#
loop_
_entity.id
_entity.type
_entity.pdbx_description
1 polymer ?
#
loop_
_entity_poly.entity_id
_entity_poly.type
_entity_poly.pdbx_seq_one_letter_code
_entity_poly.pdbx_strand_id
1 'polypeptide(L)'
;MPLTIGLIKKHICIIGVIRAILVKQTSVSYTIEDGTGAIDIRQWDDAVGSSAFTETEKSMDANEADVYPRDIYVKVYGRIQSYSDRIFYISFKTVPIKDFNEITFHYLDAIHVYLESTAIKNKTCLSSSNIQLSNSPFHKISRNNINGIVKRAIKVCGDEEVGSHISSIINHLKNMFDETQVMRSLNELAEEGQIYSLMDEYVQLVDL
;
A
#
# COMPACT_ATOMS: atom_id res chain seq x y z
N MET A 1 -6.67 10.43 -12.63
CA MET A 1 -5.77 9.46 -13.27
C MET A 1 -5.12 8.62 -12.17
N PRO A 2 -5.22 7.29 -12.14
CA PRO A 2 -4.75 6.55 -10.97
C PRO A 2 -3.26 6.19 -11.14
N LEU A 3 -2.40 6.93 -10.45
CA LEU A 3 -1.03 6.52 -10.16
C LEU A 3 -1.06 5.30 -9.22
N THR A 4 -0.24 4.31 -9.52
CA THR A 4 -0.27 3.02 -8.85
C THR A 4 0.56 3.08 -7.58
N ILE A 5 -0.12 3.16 -6.45
CA ILE A 5 0.50 3.13 -5.13
C ILE A 5 0.46 1.68 -4.65
N GLY A 6 1.63 1.02 -4.66
CA GLY A 6 1.86 -0.23 -3.94
C GLY A 6 1.80 0.06 -2.45
N LEU A 7 0.76 -0.44 -1.79
CA LEU A 7 0.50 -0.17 -0.38
C LEU A 7 1.26 -1.17 0.50
N ILE A 8 2.51 -0.83 0.83
CA ILE A 8 3.09 -1.13 2.15
C ILE A 8 3.72 0.18 2.64
N LYS A 9 3.00 0.90 3.50
CA LYS A 9 3.42 2.15 4.18
C LYS A 9 3.53 3.33 3.19
N LYS A 10 3.19 4.54 3.65
CA LYS A 10 3.01 5.76 2.83
C LYS A 10 4.29 6.27 2.13
N HIS A 11 5.35 5.46 2.05
CA HIS A 11 6.66 5.85 1.55
C HIS A 11 6.88 5.34 0.14
N ILE A 12 7.35 6.22 -0.74
CA ILE A 12 7.60 5.95 -2.15
C ILE A 12 9.02 6.43 -2.47
N CYS A 13 9.62 5.82 -3.48
CA CYS A 13 10.89 6.23 -4.06
C CYS A 13 10.64 6.58 -5.53
N ILE A 14 11.16 7.70 -5.98
CA ILE A 14 11.12 8.11 -7.38
C ILE A 14 12.52 8.50 -7.86
N ILE A 15 12.81 8.29 -9.14
CA ILE A 15 14.04 8.75 -9.77
C ILE A 15 13.68 9.65 -10.95
N GLY A 16 14.33 10.80 -11.06
CA GLY A 16 14.13 11.71 -12.18
C GLY A 16 15.13 12.86 -12.20
N VAL A 17 14.96 13.74 -13.17
CA VAL A 17 15.81 14.91 -13.41
C VAL A 17 15.21 16.15 -12.74
N ILE A 18 16.03 16.94 -12.06
CA ILE A 18 15.61 18.23 -11.51
C ILE A 18 15.45 19.25 -12.64
N ARG A 19 14.23 19.76 -12.82
CA ARG A 19 13.92 20.80 -13.83
C ARG A 19 13.77 22.18 -13.24
N ALA A 20 13.17 22.30 -12.07
CA ALA A 20 13.03 23.56 -11.37
C ALA A 20 13.33 23.42 -9.88
N ILE A 21 13.84 24.50 -9.30
CA ILE A 21 14.22 24.59 -7.90
C ILE A 21 13.59 25.88 -7.39
N LEU A 22 12.81 25.78 -6.32
CA LEU A 22 12.22 26.91 -5.62
C LEU A 22 12.65 26.84 -4.14
N VAL A 23 13.61 27.68 -3.78
CA VAL A 23 14.08 27.81 -2.41
C VAL A 23 13.16 28.76 -1.66
N LYS A 24 12.64 28.32 -0.52
CA LYS A 24 11.92 29.15 0.45
C LYS A 24 12.65 29.12 1.78
N GLN A 25 12.34 30.07 2.65
CA GLN A 25 13.01 30.25 3.95
C GLN A 25 13.10 29.00 4.83
N THR A 26 12.12 28.07 4.71
CA THR A 26 12.03 26.86 5.55
C THR A 26 11.94 25.57 4.74
N SER A 27 11.91 25.65 3.41
CA SER A 27 11.75 24.47 2.57
C SER A 27 12.28 24.71 1.17
N VAL A 28 12.83 23.65 0.57
CA VAL A 28 13.21 23.63 -0.84
C VAL A 28 12.18 22.81 -1.59
N SER A 29 11.67 23.34 -2.69
CA SER A 29 10.76 22.62 -3.59
C SER A 29 11.46 22.30 -4.91
N TYR A 30 11.46 21.04 -5.30
CA TYR A 30 12.02 20.56 -6.55
C TYR A 30 10.90 20.12 -7.49
N THR A 31 10.95 20.54 -8.75
CA THR A 31 10.14 19.94 -9.82
C THR A 31 10.98 18.90 -10.51
N ILE A 32 10.56 17.63 -10.42
CA ILE A 32 11.30 16.48 -10.95
C ILE A 32 10.52 15.85 -12.11
N GLU A 33 11.24 15.50 -13.17
CA GLU A 33 10.69 14.88 -14.38
C GLU A 33 11.38 13.55 -14.67
N ASP A 34 10.61 12.51 -14.95
CA ASP A 34 11.12 11.17 -15.33
C ASP A 34 10.78 10.82 -16.80
N GLY A 35 10.02 11.66 -17.51
CA GLY A 35 9.55 11.41 -18.87
C GLY A 35 8.15 10.80 -18.94
N THR A 36 7.60 10.36 -17.80
CA THR A 36 6.17 10.03 -17.66
C THR A 36 5.33 11.24 -17.21
N GLY A 37 5.97 12.22 -16.59
CA GLY A 37 5.39 13.48 -16.19
C GLY A 37 6.35 14.28 -15.31
N ALA A 38 5.81 15.33 -14.68
CA ALA A 38 6.54 16.13 -13.71
C ALA A 38 5.79 16.15 -12.36
N ILE A 39 6.55 16.13 -11.26
CA ILE A 39 6.01 16.17 -9.91
C ILE A 39 6.74 17.22 -9.07
N ASP A 40 5.98 17.98 -8.29
CA ASP A 40 6.52 18.92 -7.32
C ASP A 40 6.73 18.24 -5.98
N ILE A 41 7.96 18.34 -5.50
CA ILE A 41 8.46 17.72 -4.28
C ILE A 41 8.85 18.80 -3.30
N ARG A 42 8.38 18.71 -2.06
CA ARG A 42 8.83 19.60 -0.98
C ARG A 42 9.74 18.85 -0.02
N GLN A 43 10.93 19.38 0.20
CA GLN A 43 11.88 18.95 1.21
C GLN A 43 11.96 20.03 2.30
N TRP A 44 11.85 19.61 3.55
CA TRP A 44 12.08 20.48 4.70
C TRP A 44 13.50 20.22 5.20
N ASP A 45 14.26 21.28 5.40
CA ASP A 45 15.62 21.17 5.91
C ASP A 45 15.54 20.98 7.43
N ASP A 46 15.50 19.72 7.87
CA ASP A 46 15.69 19.40 9.30
C ASP A 46 17.15 19.61 9.74
N ALA A 47 18.06 19.88 8.80
CA ALA A 47 19.47 20.11 9.05
C ALA A 47 20.04 21.16 8.09
N VAL A 48 19.95 22.44 8.45
CA VAL A 48 21.06 23.35 8.12
C VAL A 48 22.27 22.82 8.88
N GLY A 49 23.09 22.00 8.21
CA GLY A 49 24.33 21.45 8.76
C GLY A 49 24.32 19.94 8.94
N SER A 50 24.62 19.20 7.87
CA SER A 50 25.69 18.19 7.92
C SER A 50 25.93 17.55 6.55
N SER A 51 27.20 17.61 6.16
CA SER A 51 27.89 16.82 5.14
C SER A 51 27.91 17.31 3.69
N ALA A 52 28.98 18.07 3.44
CA ALA A 52 29.90 17.91 2.31
C ALA A 52 29.56 18.59 0.97
N PHE A 53 29.63 19.93 0.93
CA PHE A 53 30.55 20.64 0.02
C PHE A 53 30.71 22.12 0.39
N THR A 54 31.94 22.49 0.79
CA THR A 54 32.60 23.82 0.73
C THR A 54 32.08 25.00 1.57
N GLU A 55 32.94 25.45 2.49
CA GLU A 55 32.93 26.75 3.17
C GLU A 55 33.16 27.90 2.16
N THR A 56 32.31 28.94 2.16
CA THR A 56 32.71 30.37 2.25
C THR A 56 31.49 31.29 2.06
N GLU A 57 31.39 32.27 2.95
CA GLU A 57 30.33 33.28 3.04
C GLU A 57 30.47 34.33 1.91
N LYS A 58 29.42 34.52 1.08
CA LYS A 58 28.91 35.81 0.57
C LYS A 58 27.87 35.62 -0.56
N SER A 59 26.73 36.30 -0.37
CA SER A 59 25.63 36.56 -1.31
C SER A 59 24.91 35.34 -1.84
N MET A 60 23.69 35.11 -1.31
CA MET A 60 22.80 33.96 -1.56
C MET A 60 22.28 33.89 -3.00
N ASP A 61 23.19 33.61 -3.93
CA ASP A 61 22.88 32.91 -5.16
C ASP A 61 22.64 31.43 -4.82
N ALA A 62 21.85 30.71 -5.64
CA ALA A 62 21.49 29.30 -5.46
C ALA A 62 22.67 28.30 -5.40
N ASN A 63 23.91 28.80 -5.36
CA ASN A 63 25.14 28.04 -5.11
C ASN A 63 25.53 27.97 -3.62
N GLU A 64 24.90 28.75 -2.73
CA GLU A 64 25.20 28.75 -1.27
C GLU A 64 24.22 27.89 -0.44
N ALA A 65 23.08 27.51 -1.01
CA ALA A 65 22.20 26.55 -0.37
C ALA A 65 22.71 25.14 -0.71
N ASP A 66 22.78 24.25 0.28
CA ASP A 66 23.12 22.82 0.11
C ASP A 66 22.02 22.10 -0.69
N VAL A 67 21.92 22.47 -1.97
CA VAL A 67 20.81 22.22 -2.87
C VAL A 67 21.38 21.63 -4.14
N TYR A 68 20.74 20.56 -4.60
CA TYR A 68 21.18 19.89 -5.82
C TYR A 68 21.00 20.77 -7.05
N PRO A 69 22.00 20.85 -7.95
CA PRO A 69 21.89 21.65 -9.18
C PRO A 69 20.80 21.11 -10.11
N ARG A 70 20.34 21.97 -11.03
CA ARG A 70 19.42 21.57 -12.11
C ARG A 70 20.07 20.55 -13.04
N ASP A 71 19.24 19.78 -13.74
CA ASP A 71 19.62 18.89 -14.84
C ASP A 71 20.48 17.70 -14.41
N ILE A 72 20.47 17.37 -13.11
CA ILE A 72 21.02 16.12 -12.59
C ILE A 72 19.91 15.13 -12.27
N TYR A 73 20.24 13.85 -12.36
CA TYR A 73 19.38 12.77 -11.87
C TYR A 73 19.50 12.64 -10.36
N VAL A 74 18.35 12.56 -9.70
CA VAL A 74 18.25 12.32 -8.26
C VAL A 74 17.26 11.20 -7.97
N LYS A 75 17.56 10.47 -6.90
CA LYS A 75 16.66 9.53 -6.24
C LYS A 75 16.05 10.20 -5.03
N VAL A 76 14.73 10.21 -4.96
CA VAL A 76 13.99 10.89 -3.90
C VAL A 76 13.12 9.90 -3.15
N TYR A 77 13.35 9.83 -1.85
CA TYR A 77 12.55 9.06 -0.92
C TYR A 77 11.62 9.99 -0.17
N GLY A 78 10.33 9.68 -0.20
CA GLY A 78 9.31 10.56 0.32
C GLY A 78 8.01 9.85 0.61
N ARG A 79 7.00 10.63 0.96
CA ARG A 79 5.63 10.16 1.12
C ARG A 79 4.68 11.02 0.31
N ILE A 80 3.66 10.39 -0.25
CA ILE A 80 2.55 11.11 -0.87
C ILE A 80 1.60 11.58 0.22
N GLN A 81 1.21 12.86 0.15
CA GLN A 81 0.18 13.48 0.98
C GLN A 81 -0.84 14.17 0.07
N SER A 82 -2.12 13.83 0.21
CA SER A 82 -3.21 14.55 -0.44
C SER A 82 -3.78 15.61 0.50
N TYR A 83 -3.99 16.82 0.00
CA TYR A 83 -4.72 17.88 0.71
C TYR A 83 -5.49 18.74 -0.29
N SER A 84 -6.81 18.88 -0.09
CA SER A 84 -7.68 19.70 -0.94
C SER A 84 -7.53 19.40 -2.44
N ASP A 85 -7.71 18.12 -2.81
CA ASP A 85 -7.57 17.56 -4.18
C ASP A 85 -6.21 17.72 -4.86
N ARG A 86 -5.20 18.25 -4.14
CA ARG A 86 -3.82 18.32 -4.62
C ARG A 86 -3.00 17.23 -3.98
N ILE A 87 -2.21 16.55 -4.80
CA ILE A 87 -1.24 15.55 -4.38
C ILE A 87 0.10 16.26 -4.19
N PHE A 88 0.64 16.16 -2.98
CA PHE A 88 1.97 16.65 -2.62
C PHE A 88 2.88 15.48 -2.35
N TYR A 89 4.13 15.58 -2.82
CA TYR A 89 5.18 14.64 -2.44
C TYR A 89 6.12 15.32 -1.44
N ILE A 90 6.19 14.76 -0.24
CA ILE A 90 7.07 15.27 0.81
C ILE A 90 8.29 14.36 0.88
N SER A 91 9.45 14.90 0.50
CA SER A 91 10.72 14.19 0.57
C SER A 91 11.28 14.26 1.99
N PHE A 92 11.81 13.14 2.45
CA PHE A 92 12.65 13.08 3.65
C PHE A 92 14.13 12.84 3.32
N LYS A 93 14.44 12.35 2.10
CA LYS A 93 15.82 12.11 1.66
C LYS A 93 15.91 12.19 0.15
N THR A 94 16.84 13.01 -0.33
CA THR A 94 17.18 13.15 -1.76
C THR A 94 18.65 12.78 -1.94
N VAL A 95 18.99 12.01 -2.98
CA VAL A 95 20.35 11.52 -3.24
C VAL A 95 20.65 11.67 -4.74
N PRO A 96 21.80 12.22 -5.14
CA PRO A 96 22.19 12.28 -6.54
C PRO A 96 22.52 10.87 -7.06
N ILE A 97 22.06 10.56 -8.27
CA ILE A 97 22.38 9.31 -8.94
C ILE A 97 23.84 9.34 -9.40
N LYS A 98 24.59 8.29 -9.06
CA LYS A 98 25.98 8.11 -9.53
C LYS A 98 26.08 7.03 -10.60
N ASP A 99 25.28 5.97 -10.47
CA ASP A 99 25.19 4.90 -11.47
C ASP A 99 23.87 5.02 -12.24
N PHE A 100 23.94 5.24 -13.55
CA PHE A 100 22.76 5.37 -14.40
C PHE A 100 21.98 4.06 -14.56
N ASN A 101 22.57 2.91 -14.22
CA ASN A 101 21.83 1.64 -14.20
C ASN A 101 20.68 1.65 -13.17
N GLU A 102 20.78 2.49 -12.12
CA GLU A 102 19.73 2.67 -11.12
C GLU A 102 18.41 3.17 -11.75
N ILE A 103 18.48 3.94 -12.84
CA ILE A 103 17.31 4.47 -13.55
C ILE A 103 16.58 3.34 -14.25
N THR A 104 17.31 2.52 -15.04
CA THR A 104 16.74 1.38 -15.74
C THR A 104 16.14 0.37 -14.76
N PHE A 105 16.85 0.10 -13.67
CA PHE A 105 16.36 -0.77 -12.61
C PHE A 105 15.06 -0.23 -12.00
N HIS A 106 14.98 1.08 -11.73
CA HIS A 106 13.79 1.71 -11.17
C HIS A 106 12.56 1.55 -12.08
N TYR A 107 12.71 1.69 -13.40
CA TYR A 107 11.60 1.44 -14.33
C TYR A 107 11.13 -0.01 -14.32
N LEU A 108 12.07 -0.96 -14.33
CA LEU A 108 11.74 -2.39 -14.29
C LEU A 108 11.04 -2.76 -12.98
N ASP A 109 11.53 -2.24 -11.85
CA ASP A 109 10.95 -2.43 -10.53
C ASP A 109 9.54 -1.84 -10.44
N ALA A 110 9.33 -0.63 -10.97
CA ALA A 110 8.00 0.00 -11.02
C ALA A 110 6.99 -0.85 -11.82
N ILE A 111 7.40 -1.40 -12.97
CA ILE A 111 6.55 -2.28 -13.78
C ILE A 111 6.27 -3.60 -13.03
N HIS A 112 7.29 -4.19 -12.42
CA HIS A 112 7.16 -5.43 -11.67
C HIS A 112 6.18 -5.28 -10.50
N VAL A 113 6.37 -4.28 -9.64
CA VAL A 113 5.49 -3.97 -8.51
C VAL A 113 4.07 -3.63 -8.98
N TYR A 114 3.92 -2.92 -10.10
CA TYR A 114 2.62 -2.64 -10.71
C TYR A 114 1.88 -3.92 -11.09
N LEU A 115 2.57 -4.84 -11.77
CA LEU A 115 1.99 -6.11 -12.20
C LEU A 115 1.61 -6.98 -11.01
N GLU A 116 2.46 -7.07 -9.99
CA GLU A 116 2.14 -7.81 -8.76
C GLU A 116 0.93 -7.20 -8.04
N SER A 117 0.93 -5.88 -7.85
CA SER A 117 -0.16 -5.16 -7.19
C SER A 117 -1.49 -5.30 -7.95
N THR A 118 -1.44 -5.27 -9.28
CA THR A 118 -2.62 -5.41 -10.13
C THR A 118 -3.09 -6.86 -10.21
N ALA A 119 -2.17 -7.83 -10.25
CA ALA A 119 -2.51 -9.25 -10.18
C ALA A 119 -3.17 -9.62 -8.85
N ILE A 120 -2.76 -9.02 -7.73
CA ILE A 120 -3.41 -9.20 -6.43
C ILE A 120 -4.82 -8.59 -6.41
N LYS A 121 -4.99 -7.36 -6.94
CA LYS A 121 -6.33 -6.75 -7.10
C LYS A 121 -7.22 -7.60 -8.01
N ASN A 122 -6.65 -8.17 -9.06
CA ASN A 122 -7.36 -9.09 -9.93
C ASN A 122 -7.67 -10.40 -9.21
N LYS A 123 -6.81 -10.96 -8.34
CA LYS A 123 -7.18 -12.13 -7.52
C LYS A 123 -8.30 -11.84 -6.52
N THR A 124 -8.44 -10.61 -6.03
CA THR A 124 -9.56 -10.25 -5.14
C THR A 124 -10.88 -10.03 -5.89
N CYS A 125 -10.86 -9.66 -7.18
CA CYS A 125 -12.08 -9.58 -8.02
C CYS A 125 -12.29 -10.75 -9.01
N LEU A 126 -11.30 -11.63 -9.18
CA LEU A 126 -11.32 -12.83 -10.02
C LEU A 126 -11.41 -14.09 -9.14
N SER A 127 -12.19 -14.00 -8.06
CA SER A 127 -12.78 -15.17 -7.40
C SER A 127 -14.13 -15.50 -8.05
N SER A 128 -14.14 -15.56 -9.40
CA SER A 128 -15.26 -16.12 -10.19
C SER A 128 -14.82 -16.49 -11.61
N SER A 129 -13.65 -17.10 -11.77
CA SER A 129 -13.38 -17.85 -13.01
C SER A 129 -12.62 -19.13 -12.69
N ASN A 130 -13.39 -20.22 -12.64
CA ASN A 130 -12.91 -21.59 -12.68
C ASN A 130 -12.03 -21.77 -13.93
N ILE A 131 -10.71 -21.72 -13.78
CA ILE A 131 -9.79 -22.30 -14.76
C ILE A 131 -9.16 -23.51 -14.10
N GLN A 132 -9.72 -24.66 -14.46
CA GLN A 132 -9.20 -25.98 -14.14
C GLN A 132 -7.82 -26.12 -14.82
N LEU A 133 -6.76 -26.21 -14.02
CA LEU A 133 -5.50 -26.80 -14.45
C LEU A 133 -5.10 -27.87 -13.43
N SER A 134 -5.22 -29.11 -13.89
CA SER A 134 -4.96 -30.34 -13.15
C SER A 134 -3.47 -30.57 -12.94
N ASN A 135 -3.02 -30.66 -11.68
CA ASN A 135 -2.28 -31.79 -11.10
C ASN A 135 -1.50 -31.36 -9.85
N SER A 136 -2.13 -31.48 -8.69
CA SER A 136 -1.42 -31.69 -7.40
C SER A 136 -2.35 -32.38 -6.41
N PRO A 137 -1.95 -33.55 -5.86
CA PRO A 137 -2.85 -34.42 -5.12
C PRO A 137 -2.82 -34.12 -3.63
N PHE A 138 -3.10 -32.88 -3.19
CA PHE A 138 -3.27 -32.61 -1.75
C PHE A 138 -4.35 -31.56 -1.48
N HIS A 139 -5.42 -32.06 -0.86
CA HIS A 139 -6.37 -31.36 -0.01
C HIS A 139 -7.58 -30.62 -0.63
N LYS A 140 -8.60 -31.42 -0.96
CA LYS A 140 -10.06 -31.19 -0.80
C LYS A 140 -10.52 -29.72 -0.62
N ILE A 141 -10.60 -28.97 -1.72
CA ILE A 141 -11.45 -27.77 -1.83
C ILE A 141 -12.63 -28.14 -2.72
N SER A 142 -13.66 -28.74 -2.12
CA SER A 142 -15.01 -28.76 -2.69
C SER A 142 -15.97 -29.35 -1.67
N ARG A 143 -16.67 -28.46 -0.97
CA ARG A 143 -18.06 -28.53 -0.52
C ARG A 143 -18.34 -27.23 0.25
N ASN A 144 -19.28 -26.43 -0.26
CA ASN A 144 -19.93 -25.29 0.44
C ASN A 144 -19.11 -24.00 0.60
N ASN A 145 -19.17 -23.15 -0.44
CA ASN A 145 -18.64 -21.77 -0.45
C ASN A 145 -19.22 -20.88 0.69
N ILE A 146 -20.37 -21.25 1.25
CA ILE A 146 -21.00 -20.55 2.38
C ILE A 146 -20.15 -20.61 3.65
N ASN A 147 -19.50 -21.75 3.95
CA ASN A 147 -18.67 -21.90 5.15
C ASN A 147 -17.45 -20.95 5.10
N GLY A 148 -16.88 -20.74 3.90
CA GLY A 148 -15.80 -19.78 3.68
C GLY A 148 -16.25 -18.32 3.84
N ILE A 149 -17.47 -17.99 3.41
CA ILE A 149 -18.04 -16.65 3.54
C ILE A 149 -18.37 -16.33 5.00
N VAL A 150 -18.95 -17.28 5.73
CA VAL A 150 -19.25 -17.16 7.17
C VAL A 150 -17.96 -16.95 7.98
N LYS A 151 -16.89 -17.71 7.71
CA LYS A 151 -15.57 -17.48 8.34
C LYS A 151 -15.04 -16.07 8.10
N ARG A 152 -15.17 -15.56 6.87
CA ARG A 152 -14.74 -14.19 6.55
C ARG A 152 -15.57 -13.17 7.34
N ALA A 153 -16.88 -13.38 7.43
CA ALA A 153 -17.76 -12.50 8.19
C ALA A 153 -17.38 -12.50 9.69
N ILE A 154 -17.10 -13.66 10.29
CA ILE A 154 -16.62 -13.75 11.69
C ILE A 154 -15.30 -13.00 11.88
N LYS A 155 -14.37 -13.06 10.92
CA LYS A 155 -13.10 -12.33 11.00
C LYS A 155 -13.27 -10.80 10.88
N VAL A 156 -14.28 -10.35 10.12
CA VAL A 156 -14.54 -8.92 9.90
C VAL A 156 -15.37 -8.32 11.04
N CYS A 157 -16.29 -9.12 11.61
CA CYS A 157 -17.20 -8.69 12.67
C CYS A 157 -16.66 -8.95 14.09
N GLY A 158 -15.55 -9.66 14.24
CA GLY A 158 -15.05 -10.13 15.53
C GLY A 158 -13.97 -9.23 16.11
N ASP A 159 -14.12 -8.91 17.39
CA ASP A 159 -13.07 -8.37 18.23
C ASP A 159 -12.31 -9.52 18.92
N GLU A 160 -10.99 -9.38 19.09
CA GLU A 160 -10.10 -10.44 19.60
C GLU A 160 -10.46 -10.91 21.02
N GLU A 161 -11.10 -10.08 21.84
CA GLU A 161 -11.40 -10.35 23.26
C GLU A 161 -12.81 -10.91 23.53
N VAL A 162 -13.80 -10.64 22.67
CA VAL A 162 -15.22 -10.98 22.92
C VAL A 162 -15.82 -11.90 21.85
N GLY A 163 -15.16 -12.01 20.69
CA GLY A 163 -15.68 -12.75 19.55
C GLY A 163 -16.75 -11.97 18.77
N SER A 164 -17.31 -12.60 17.74
CA SER A 164 -18.38 -12.03 16.92
C SER A 164 -19.77 -12.40 17.45
N HIS A 165 -20.67 -11.42 17.53
CA HIS A 165 -22.08 -11.68 17.82
C HIS A 165 -22.78 -12.32 16.61
N ILE A 166 -23.57 -13.37 16.85
CA ILE A 166 -24.27 -14.11 15.78
C ILE A 166 -25.23 -13.21 14.98
N SER A 167 -25.94 -12.28 15.64
CA SER A 167 -26.85 -11.36 14.94
C SER A 167 -26.10 -10.37 14.06
N SER A 168 -24.88 -9.98 14.44
CA SER A 168 -24.02 -9.12 13.62
C SER A 168 -23.62 -9.84 12.33
N ILE A 169 -23.25 -11.12 12.43
CA ILE A 169 -22.91 -11.96 11.27
C ILE A 169 -24.12 -12.15 10.35
N ILE A 170 -25.30 -12.45 10.91
CA ILE A 170 -26.54 -12.60 10.14
C ILE A 170 -26.90 -11.29 9.44
N ASN A 171 -26.83 -10.16 10.14
CA ASN A 171 -27.16 -8.86 9.54
C ASN A 171 -26.16 -8.47 8.43
N HIS A 172 -24.88 -8.79 8.61
CA HIS A 172 -23.84 -8.61 7.59
C HIS A 172 -24.08 -9.49 6.34
N LEU A 173 -24.65 -10.68 6.53
CA LEU A 173 -24.90 -11.66 5.45
C LEU A 173 -26.33 -11.65 4.91
N LYS A 174 -27.22 -10.80 5.46
CA LYS A 174 -28.67 -10.74 5.13
C LYS A 174 -28.97 -10.50 3.65
N ASN A 175 -28.06 -9.83 2.94
CA ASN A 175 -28.21 -9.57 1.50
C ASN A 175 -27.79 -10.76 0.62
N MET A 176 -27.09 -11.75 1.18
CA MET A 176 -26.48 -12.86 0.44
C MET A 176 -27.06 -14.23 0.79
N PHE A 177 -27.48 -14.44 2.03
CA PHE A 177 -27.95 -15.73 2.53
C PHE A 177 -29.13 -15.57 3.46
N ASP A 178 -29.96 -16.62 3.51
CA ASP A 178 -31.04 -16.71 4.49
C ASP A 178 -30.47 -17.06 5.88
N GLU A 179 -31.15 -16.61 6.93
CA GLU A 179 -30.73 -16.79 8.32
C GLU A 179 -30.54 -18.28 8.66
N THR A 180 -31.44 -19.12 8.17
CA THR A 180 -31.38 -20.58 8.37
C THR A 180 -30.13 -21.21 7.79
N GLN A 181 -29.63 -20.69 6.66
CA GLN A 181 -28.42 -21.18 5.99
C GLN A 181 -27.17 -20.77 6.74
N VAL A 182 -27.13 -19.52 7.24
CA VAL A 182 -26.01 -19.02 8.04
C VAL A 182 -25.90 -19.78 9.37
N MET A 183 -27.02 -20.04 10.04
CA MET A 183 -27.05 -20.81 11.29
C MET A 183 -26.62 -22.26 11.09
N ARG A 184 -27.06 -22.89 9.99
CA ARG A 184 -26.61 -24.25 9.63
C ARG A 184 -25.10 -24.29 9.40
N SER A 185 -24.55 -23.33 8.65
CA SER A 185 -23.11 -23.23 8.42
C SER A 185 -22.32 -22.96 9.70
N LEU A 186 -22.83 -22.11 10.60
CA LEU A 186 -22.21 -21.90 11.90
C LEU A 186 -22.15 -23.20 12.72
N ASN A 187 -23.24 -23.98 12.74
CA ASN A 187 -23.25 -25.26 13.46
C ASN A 187 -22.27 -26.27 12.84
N GLU A 188 -22.23 -26.37 11.51
CA GLU A 188 -21.25 -27.22 10.80
C GLU A 188 -19.81 -26.81 11.12
N LEU A 189 -19.50 -25.51 11.15
CA LEU A 189 -18.17 -24.99 11.51
C LEU A 189 -17.79 -25.28 12.97
N ALA A 190 -18.77 -25.29 13.87
CA ALA A 190 -18.56 -25.64 15.27
C ALA A 190 -18.31 -27.15 15.43
N GLU A 191 -19.06 -28.00 14.72
CA GLU A 191 -18.86 -29.46 14.68
C GLU A 191 -17.49 -29.83 14.08
N GLU A 192 -17.02 -29.08 13.07
CA GLU A 192 -15.68 -29.24 12.50
C GLU A 192 -14.55 -28.72 13.42
N GLY A 193 -14.88 -28.07 14.55
CA GLY A 193 -13.92 -27.51 15.50
C GLY A 193 -13.19 -26.28 14.98
N GLN A 194 -13.76 -25.57 14.01
CA GLN A 194 -13.15 -24.39 13.37
C GLN A 194 -13.60 -23.07 14.01
N ILE A 195 -14.70 -23.10 14.76
CA ILE A 195 -15.16 -22.00 15.60
C ILE A 195 -15.47 -22.52 17.00
N TYR A 196 -15.26 -21.69 18.02
CA TYR A 196 -15.74 -21.93 19.38
C TYR A 196 -16.92 -21.00 19.68
N SER A 197 -17.97 -21.56 20.27
CA SER A 197 -19.03 -20.79 20.90
C SER A 197 -18.57 -20.40 22.30
N LEU A 198 -18.41 -19.10 22.54
CA LEU A 198 -17.93 -18.56 23.81
C LEU A 198 -19.09 -18.36 24.79
N MET A 199 -20.27 -17.98 24.28
CA MET A 199 -21.54 -17.77 25.00
C MET A 199 -22.68 -18.04 24.01
N ASP A 200 -23.92 -18.21 24.50
CA ASP A 200 -25.11 -18.56 23.68
C ASP A 200 -25.32 -17.67 22.43
N GLU A 201 -24.69 -16.49 22.37
CA GLU A 201 -24.80 -15.55 21.25
C GLU A 201 -23.46 -15.12 20.59
N TYR A 202 -22.31 -15.67 20.99
CA TYR A 202 -20.98 -15.24 20.52
C TYR A 202 -20.12 -16.39 20.00
N VAL A 203 -19.48 -16.16 18.85
CA VAL A 203 -18.60 -17.12 18.16
C VAL A 203 -17.23 -16.52 17.83
N GLN A 204 -16.17 -17.32 17.98
CA GLN A 204 -14.80 -16.92 17.63
C GLN A 204 -14.13 -18.00 16.77
N LEU A 205 -13.27 -17.58 15.83
CA LEU A 205 -12.48 -18.48 15.00
C LEU A 205 -11.33 -19.08 15.81
N VAL A 206 -11.02 -20.33 15.53
CA VAL A 206 -9.81 -20.98 16.03
C VAL A 206 -8.66 -20.60 15.10
N ASP A 207 -7.73 -19.78 15.58
CA ASP A 207 -6.45 -19.59 14.90
C ASP A 207 -5.60 -20.84 15.10
N LEU A 208 -5.35 -21.57 14.00
CA LEU A 208 -4.42 -22.70 13.92
C LEU A 208 -3.04 -22.22 13.47
#